data_AF-A0A9E4H1Q0-F1
#
_entry.id   AF-A0A9E4H1Q0-F1
#
_cell.length_a   1.000
_cell.length_b   1.000
_cell.length_c   1.000
_cell.angle_alpha   90.00
_cell.angle_beta   90.00
_cell.angle_gamma   90.00
#
_symmetry.space_group_name_H-M   'P 1'
#
loop_
_entity.id
_entity.type
_entity.pdbx_description
1 polymer ?
#
loop_
_entity_poly.entity_id
_entity_poly.type
_entity_poly.pdbx_seq_one_letter_code
_entity_poly.pdbx_strand_id
1 'polypeptide(L)' 'MSRLEYAKLILQKVSFDARLFSKELKKSLSWVSHEEVPALREWVIANYKHLTGDTLAVF' A
#
# COMPACT_ATOMS: atom_id res chain seq x y z
N MET A 1 -8.64 -4.63 14.75
CA MET A 1 -7.83 -4.29 13.56
C MET A 1 -8.64 -3.36 12.68
N SER A 2 -8.10 -2.17 12.36
CA SER A 2 -8.72 -1.26 11.38
C SER A 2 -8.45 -1.73 9.94
N ARG A 3 -9.16 -1.14 8.97
CA ARG A 3 -8.93 -1.43 7.53
C ARG A 3 -7.51 -1.05 7.11
N LEU A 4 -6.98 0.05 7.65
CA LEU A 4 -5.59 0.48 7.44
C LEU A 4 -4.57 -0.55 7.98
N GLU A 5 -4.77 -1.07 9.20
CA GLU A 5 -3.87 -2.09 9.77
C GLU A 5 -3.90 -3.39 8.97
N TYR A 6 -5.08 -3.80 8.51
CA TYR A 6 -5.25 -4.98 7.68
C TYR A 6 -4.57 -4.84 6.31
N ALA A 7 -4.72 -3.66 5.67
CA ALA A 7 -4.00 -3.32 4.44
C ALA A 7 -2.48 -3.42 4.62
N LYS A 8 -1.93 -2.83 5.69
CA LYS A 8 -0.49 -2.90 6.01
C LYS A 8 -0.01 -4.34 6.19
N LEU A 9 -0.79 -5.18 6.88
CA LEU A 9 -0.45 -6.59 7.10
C LEU A 9 -0.38 -7.37 5.78
N ILE A 10 -1.36 -7.18 4.88
CA ILE A 10 -1.35 -7.83 3.57
C ILE A 10 -0.13 -7.38 2.77
N LEU A 11 0.11 -6.07 2.69
CA LEU A 11 1.23 -5.48 1.95
C LEU A 11 2.58 -5.99 2.45
N GLN A 12 2.75 -6.09 3.77
CA GLN A 12 3.93 -6.74 4.38
C GLN A 12 4.10 -8.17 3.88
N LYS A 13 3.03 -8.98 3.91
CA LYS A 13 3.10 -10.39 3.51
C LYS A 13 3.43 -10.59 2.04
N VAL A 14 3.00 -9.69 1.16
CA VAL A 14 3.25 -9.80 -0.30
C VAL A 14 4.46 -8.99 -0.78
N SER A 15 5.21 -8.36 0.13
CA SER A 15 6.35 -7.49 -0.20
C SER A 15 7.53 -8.21 -0.87
N PHE A 16 7.53 -9.53 -0.90
CA PHE A 16 8.55 -10.32 -1.62
C PHE A 16 8.37 -10.31 -3.15
N ASP A 17 7.21 -9.92 -3.67
CA ASP A 17 6.92 -9.87 -5.10
C ASP A 17 6.31 -8.50 -5.47
N ALA A 18 7.04 -7.69 -6.24
CA ALA A 18 6.63 -6.35 -6.61
C ALA A 18 5.32 -6.30 -7.44
N ARG A 19 5.07 -7.32 -8.27
CA ARG A 19 3.83 -7.40 -9.07
C ARG A 19 2.64 -7.72 -8.18
N LEU A 20 2.81 -8.63 -7.22
CA LEU A 20 1.77 -8.96 -6.25
C LEU A 20 1.51 -7.80 -5.29
N PHE A 21 2.58 -7.16 -4.80
CA PHE A 21 2.50 -5.97 -3.96
C PHE A 21 1.69 -4.85 -4.62
N SER A 22 1.97 -4.56 -5.90
CA SER A 22 1.22 -3.54 -6.65
C SER A 22 -0.27 -3.87 -6.79
N LYS A 23 -0.62 -5.14 -6.98
CA LYS A 23 -2.02 -5.59 -7.05
C LYS A 23 -2.74 -5.42 -5.71
N GLU A 24 -2.12 -5.83 -4.61
CA GLU A 24 -2.70 -5.71 -3.27
C GLU A 24 -2.72 -4.27 -2.76
N LEU A 25 -1.78 -3.43 -3.18
CA LEU A 25 -1.79 -2.00 -2.88
C LEU A 25 -3.00 -1.30 -3.52
N LYS A 26 -3.27 -1.59 -4.80
CA LYS A 26 -4.44 -1.04 -5.48
C LYS A 26 -5.75 -1.45 -4.80
N LYS A 27 -5.85 -2.71 -4.36
CA LYS A 27 -7.01 -3.19 -3.58
C LYS A 27 -7.11 -2.50 -2.23
N SER A 28 -5.99 -2.41 -1.50
CA SER A 28 -5.92 -1.78 -0.19
C SER A 28 -6.39 -0.32 -0.22
N LEU A 29 -5.96 0.44 -1.24
CA LEU A 29 -6.40 1.83 -1.47
C LEU A 29 -7.91 1.96 -1.71
N SER A 30 -8.56 0.92 -2.25
CA SER A 30 -10.02 0.90 -2.42
C SER A 30 -10.79 0.44 -1.18
N TRP A 31 -10.13 -0.20 -0.22
CA TRP A 31 -10.76 -0.74 0.99
C TRP A 31 -10.75 0.24 2.16
N VAL A 32 -9.64 0.97 2.31
CA VAL A 32 -9.48 1.98 3.37
C VAL A 32 -10.38 3.18 3.10
N SER A 33 -10.79 3.91 4.15
CA SER A 33 -11.57 5.14 3.96
C SER A 33 -10.74 6.20 3.24
N HIS A 34 -11.40 7.18 2.64
CA HIS A 34 -10.72 8.29 1.96
C HIS A 34 -9.72 9.02 2.89
N GLU A 35 -10.05 9.11 4.18
CA GLU A 35 -9.25 9.72 5.24
C GLU A 35 -8.01 8.88 5.59
N GLU A 36 -8.08 7.56 5.41
CA GLU A 36 -6.98 6.61 5.67
C GLU A 36 -6.03 6.49 4.46
N VAL A 37 -6.46 6.88 3.25
CA VAL A 37 -5.65 6.79 2.02
C VAL A 37 -4.30 7.52 2.15
N PRO A 38 -4.23 8.79 2.62
CA PRO A 38 -2.95 9.49 2.79
C PRO A 38 -2.00 8.74 3.72
N ALA A 39 -2.51 8.28 4.86
CA ALA A 39 -1.72 7.53 5.85
C ALA A 39 -1.20 6.20 5.29
N LEU A 40 -1.99 5.50 4.45
CA LEU A 40 -1.52 4.29 3.77
C LEU A 40 -0.42 4.62 2.75
N ARG A 41 -0.59 5.67 1.94
CA ARG A 41 0.40 6.09 0.92
C ARG A 41 1.73 6.46 1.55
N GLU A 42 1.73 7.32 2.56
CA GLU A 42 2.94 7.74 3.28
C GLU A 42 3.69 6.53 3.85
N TRP A 43 2.96 5.60 4.46
CA TRP A 43 3.55 4.39 5.00
C TRP A 43 4.17 3.50 3.91
N VAL A 44 3.49 3.34 2.76
CA VAL A 44 4.03 2.57 1.64
C VAL A 44 5.29 3.22 1.06
N ILE A 45 5.30 4.55 0.90
CA ILE A 45 6.47 5.29 0.42
C ILE A 45 7.63 5.14 1.41
N ALA A 46 7.38 5.26 2.71
CA ALA A 46 8.42 5.14 3.73
C ALA A 46 9.06 3.74 3.81
N ASN A 47 8.30 2.67 3.55
CA ASN A 47 8.77 1.28 3.77
C ASN A 47 9.10 0.53 2.46
N TYR A 48 8.45 0.88 1.35
CA TYR A 48 8.45 0.09 0.11
C TYR A 48 8.70 0.91 -1.15
N LYS A 49 9.35 2.08 -1.04
CA LYS A 49 9.74 2.92 -2.20
C LYS A 49 10.43 2.12 -3.32
N HIS A 50 11.23 1.12 -2.96
CA HIS A 50 11.94 0.26 -3.92
C HIS A 50 11.01 -0.70 -4.70
N LEU A 51 9.85 -1.06 -4.15
CA LEU A 51 8.85 -1.92 -4.80
C LEU A 51 7.86 -1.12 -5.65
N THR A 52 7.61 0.13 -5.29
CA THR A 52 6.61 0.98 -5.95
C THR A 52 7.23 1.91 -7.00
N GLY A 53 8.55 2.13 -6.95
CA GLY A 53 9.24 3.06 -7.85
C GLY A 53 8.63 4.47 -7.78
N ASP A 54 8.63 5.18 -8.91
CA ASP A 54 7.94 6.48 -9.07
C ASP A 54 6.43 6.36 -9.34
N THR A 55 5.89 5.13 -9.41
CA THR A 55 4.50 4.89 -9.82
C THR A 55 3.47 5.52 -8.87
N LEU A 56 3.85 5.78 -7.60
CA LEU A 56 3.00 6.46 -6.62
C LEU A 56 3.00 7.99 -6.74
N ALA A 57 3.93 8.59 -7.48
CA ALA A 57 3.90 10.04 -7.75
C ALA A 57 2.79 10.41 -8.75
N VAL A 58 2.17 9.42 -9.41
CA VAL A 58 1.19 9.62 -10.48
C VAL A 58 -0.26 9.33 -10.04
N PHE A 59 -0.48 8.89 -8.80
CA PHE A 59 -1.81 8.66 -8.21
C PHE A 59 -2.11 9.70 -7.14
#